data_AF-A0A200PZC1-F1
#
_entry.id   AF-A0A200PZC1-F1
#
_cell.length_a   1.000
_cell.length_b   1.000
_cell.length_c   1.000
_cell.angle_alpha   90.00
_cell.angle_beta   90.00
_cell.angle_gamma   90.00
#
_symmetry.space_group_name_H-M   'P 1'
#
loop_
_entity.id
_entity.type
_entity.pdbx_description
1 polymer ?
#
loop_
_entity_poly.entity_id
_entity_poly.type
_entity_poly.pdbx_seq_one_letter_code
_entity_poly.pdbx_strand_id
1 'polypeptide(L)'
;MVQIHVKQQQQQLQGEEKQFLYECECAKEIQEIAKDVIEIHNLQSKIQYLVHALQQRLQSQGCHPNAATPLMRALSEAKAYASKDQALNKRPLSPHVLRDHIQTIEREALVNQFMGFSDSNQLQNLFSGTPASSVPLYCISKNNIEL
;
A
#
# COMPACT_ATOMS: atom_id res chain seq x y z
N MET A 1 5.90 23.19 -5.26
CA MET A 1 5.79 21.72 -5.14
C MET A 1 6.63 21.09 -6.24
N VAL A 2 7.28 19.95 -5.97
CA VAL A 2 8.03 19.14 -6.93
C VAL A 2 7.51 17.72 -6.89
N GLN A 3 7.47 17.09 -8.07
CA GLN A 3 7.12 15.68 -8.21
C GLN A 3 8.38 14.85 -8.45
N ILE A 4 8.54 13.82 -7.64
CA ILE A 4 9.69 12.92 -7.61
C ILE A 4 9.24 11.55 -8.11
N HIS A 5 9.95 11.00 -9.10
CA HIS A 5 9.74 9.64 -9.54
C HIS A 5 10.66 8.71 -8.74
N VAL A 6 10.05 7.85 -7.93
CA VAL A 6 10.75 6.88 -7.09
C VAL A 6 10.74 5.54 -7.79
N LYS A 7 11.94 4.99 -8.03
CA LYS A 7 12.11 3.66 -8.62
C LYS A 7 12.90 2.77 -7.67
N GLN A 8 12.38 1.59 -7.40
CA GLN A 8 13.13 0.58 -6.66
C GLN A 8 14.21 -0.03 -7.55
N GLN A 9 15.44 -0.08 -7.06
CA GLN A 9 16.54 -0.71 -7.80
C GLN A 9 16.44 -2.24 -7.62
N GLN A 10 16.10 -2.97 -8.69
CA GLN A 10 16.09 -4.43 -8.67
C GLN A 10 17.43 -4.99 -9.16
N GLN A 11 18.04 -5.86 -8.36
CA GLN A 11 18.99 -6.85 -8.86
C GLN A 11 18.15 -8.03 -9.38
N GLN A 12 18.10 -8.16 -10.71
CA GLN A 12 17.54 -9.27 -11.51
C GLN A 12 16.92 -10.41 -10.69
N LEU A 13 15.60 -10.42 -10.48
CA LEU A 13 14.79 -11.61 -10.18
C LEU A 13 13.29 -11.20 -10.11
N GLN A 14 12.59 -11.33 -11.24
CA GLN A 14 11.14 -11.60 -11.39
C GLN A 14 10.09 -10.91 -10.47
N GLY A 15 10.39 -9.77 -9.85
CA GLY A 15 9.41 -8.96 -9.12
C GLY A 15 8.86 -7.84 -10.00
N GLU A 16 7.56 -7.55 -9.92
CA GLU A 16 6.99 -6.35 -10.54
C GLU A 16 7.80 -5.10 -10.12
N GLU A 17 8.24 -4.30 -11.09
CA GLU A 17 8.95 -3.05 -10.82
C GLU A 17 8.09 -2.13 -9.94
N LYS A 18 8.47 -1.96 -8.67
CA LYS A 18 7.82 -0.98 -7.80
C LYS A 18 8.35 0.42 -8.13
N GLN A 19 7.48 1.23 -8.70
CA GLN A 19 7.69 2.66 -8.90
C GLN A 19 6.45 3.44 -8.50
N PHE A 20 6.67 4.66 -8.02
CA PHE A 20 5.59 5.57 -7.68
C PHE A 20 6.03 7.03 -7.81
N LEU A 21 5.05 7.93 -7.89
CA LEU A 21 5.28 9.36 -7.85
C LEU A 21 5.08 9.85 -6.42
N TYR A 22 5.94 10.73 -5.96
CA TYR A 22 5.84 11.40 -4.67
C TYR A 22 5.85 12.90 -4.89
N GLU A 23 4.98 13.64 -4.21
CA GLU A 23 4.93 15.10 -4.29
C GLU A 23 5.36 15.71 -2.95
N CYS A 24 6.28 16.67 -3.01
CA CYS A 24 6.74 17.39 -1.82
C CYS A 24 7.10 18.84 -2.13
N GLU A 25 7.38 19.62 -1.10
CA GLU A 25 7.90 20.97 -1.24
C GLU A 25 9.35 20.96 -1.73
N CYS A 26 9.75 21.98 -2.50
CA CYS A 26 11.12 22.10 -3.00
C CYS A 26 12.15 22.27 -1.88
N ALA A 27 11.72 22.88 -0.76
CA ALA A 27 12.54 23.16 0.40
C ALA A 27 12.73 21.94 1.33
N LYS A 28 12.02 20.83 1.08
CA LYS A 28 12.05 19.64 1.93
C LYS A 28 13.42 18.95 1.86
N GLU A 29 13.95 18.54 3.01
CA GLU A 29 15.28 17.94 3.07
C GLU A 29 15.30 16.51 2.50
N ILE A 30 16.45 16.09 1.96
CA ILE A 30 16.62 14.75 1.37
C ILE A 30 16.33 13.65 2.40
N GLN A 31 16.68 13.86 3.68
CA GLN A 31 16.42 12.89 4.74
C GLN A 31 14.93 12.70 5.00
N GLU A 32 14.17 13.79 4.97
CA GLU A 32 12.71 13.74 5.12
C GLU A 32 12.06 13.09 3.91
N ILE A 33 12.52 13.41 2.70
CA ILE A 33 12.07 12.75 1.47
C ILE A 33 12.36 11.23 1.53
N ALA A 34 13.54 10.82 1.98
CA ALA A 34 13.89 9.40 2.12
C ALA A 34 12.97 8.70 3.13
N LYS A 35 12.67 9.35 4.27
CA LYS A 35 11.73 8.83 5.26
C LYS A 35 10.34 8.63 4.67
N ASP A 36 9.83 9.62 3.93
CA ASP A 36 8.52 9.52 3.29
C ASP A 36 8.47 8.42 2.23
N VAL A 37 9.54 8.28 1.44
CA VAL A 37 9.67 7.23 0.42
C VAL A 37 9.64 5.83 1.06
N ILE A 38 10.40 5.64 2.14
CA ILE A 38 10.40 4.39 2.91
C ILE A 38 9.01 4.12 3.49
N GLU A 39 8.38 5.16 4.04
CA GLU A 39 7.04 5.06 4.61
C GLU A 39 6.00 4.64 3.55
N ILE A 40 5.98 5.28 2.39
CA ILE A 40 5.09 4.93 1.27
C ILE A 40 5.30 3.47 0.86
N HIS A 41 6.55 3.02 0.73
CA HIS A 41 6.81 1.63 0.39
C HIS A 41 6.29 0.65 1.46
N ASN A 42 6.49 0.97 2.73
CA ASN A 42 6.01 0.13 3.83
C ASN A 42 4.49 0.05 3.82
N LEU A 43 3.81 1.17 3.58
CA LEU A 43 2.35 1.22 3.46
C LEU A 43 1.84 0.44 2.23
N GLN A 44 2.49 0.58 1.06
CA GLN A 44 2.16 -0.23 -0.12
C GLN A 44 2.33 -1.73 0.15
N SER A 45 3.42 -2.11 0.80
CA SER A 45 3.69 -3.51 1.15
C SER A 45 2.68 -4.05 2.16
N LYS A 46 2.27 -3.23 3.14
CA LYS A 46 1.20 -3.58 4.09
C LYS A 46 -0.13 -3.77 3.35
N ILE A 47 -0.50 -2.88 2.43
CA ILE A 47 -1.71 -3.03 1.61
C ILE A 47 -1.67 -4.33 0.79
N GLN A 48 -0.55 -4.60 0.10
CA GLN A 48 -0.38 -5.84 -0.68
C GLN A 48 -0.55 -7.10 0.19
N TYR A 49 0.07 -7.10 1.37
CA TYR A 49 -0.06 -8.19 2.33
C TYR A 49 -1.51 -8.38 2.79
N LEU A 50 -2.19 -7.30 3.21
CA LEU A 50 -3.57 -7.34 3.68
C LEU A 50 -4.53 -7.81 2.59
N VAL A 51 -4.37 -7.30 1.36
CA VAL A 51 -5.15 -7.73 0.19
C VAL A 51 -4.97 -9.22 -0.03
N HIS A 52 -3.74 -9.73 -0.08
CA HIS A 52 -3.48 -11.14 -0.31
C HIS A 52 -4.08 -12.02 0.80
N ALA A 53 -3.82 -11.69 2.06
CA ALA A 53 -4.26 -12.49 3.19
C ALA A 53 -5.79 -12.48 3.36
N LEU A 54 -6.45 -11.34 3.19
CA LEU A 54 -7.90 -11.24 3.29
C LEU A 54 -8.61 -11.88 2.09
N GLN A 55 -8.06 -11.76 0.88
CA GLN A 55 -8.58 -12.47 -0.30
C GLN A 55 -8.51 -14.00 -0.12
N GLN A 56 -7.39 -14.53 0.38
CA GLN A 56 -7.25 -15.96 0.67
C GLN A 56 -8.27 -16.44 1.72
N ARG A 57 -8.55 -15.63 2.74
CA ARG A 57 -9.56 -15.95 3.75
C ARG A 57 -10.99 -15.87 3.20
N LEU A 58 -11.29 -14.88 2.36
CA LEU A 58 -12.59 -14.75 1.68
C LEU A 58 -12.88 -15.92 0.72
N GLN A 59 -11.84 -16.51 0.12
CA GLN A 59 -11.97 -17.68 -0.74
C GLN A 59 -12.15 -18.99 0.04
N SER A 60 -11.53 -19.10 1.23
CA SER A 60 -11.58 -20.32 2.04
C SER A 60 -12.80 -20.38 2.97
N GLN A 61 -13.29 -19.25 3.46
CA GLN A 61 -14.55 -19.15 4.18
C GLN A 61 -15.63 -18.73 3.19
N GLY A 62 -16.58 -19.60 2.87
CA GLY A 62 -17.70 -19.31 1.97
C GLY A 62 -18.58 -18.17 2.50
N CYS A 63 -18.10 -16.94 2.35
CA CYS A 63 -18.64 -15.75 2.97
C CYS A 63 -19.94 -15.32 2.27
N HIS A 64 -20.91 -14.80 3.04
CA HIS A 64 -22.14 -14.27 2.46
C HIS A 64 -21.82 -13.09 1.53
N PRO A 65 -22.29 -13.10 0.26
CA PRO A 65 -21.88 -12.15 -0.78
C PRO A 65 -22.19 -10.68 -0.45
N ASN A 66 -23.19 -10.43 0.41
CA ASN A 66 -23.62 -9.08 0.79
C ASN A 66 -22.82 -8.45 1.95
N ALA A 67 -22.19 -9.26 2.80
CA ALA A 67 -21.35 -8.76 3.91
C ALA A 67 -19.91 -8.47 3.44
N ALA A 68 -19.41 -9.29 2.50
CA ALA A 68 -18.07 -9.18 1.95
C ALA A 68 -17.89 -8.06 0.90
N THR A 69 -18.98 -7.51 0.35
CA THR A 69 -18.92 -6.53 -0.74
C THR A 69 -18.16 -5.23 -0.38
N PRO A 70 -18.41 -4.61 0.80
CA PRO A 70 -17.65 -3.44 1.25
C PRO A 70 -16.16 -3.73 1.45
N LEU A 71 -15.82 -4.87 2.05
CA LEU A 71 -14.43 -5.28 2.24
C LEU A 71 -13.72 -5.54 0.91
N MET A 72 -14.37 -6.26 -0.01
CA MET A 72 -13.82 -6.50 -1.35
C MET A 72 -13.59 -5.18 -2.12
N ARG A 73 -14.52 -4.22 -1.99
CA ARG A 73 -14.34 -2.88 -2.57
C ARG A 73 -13.14 -2.17 -1.95
N ALA A 74 -13.04 -2.11 -0.62
CA ALA A 74 -11.93 -1.48 0.08
C ALA A 74 -10.57 -2.09 -0.30
N LEU A 75 -10.50 -3.43 -0.41
CA LEU A 75 -9.30 -4.13 -0.88
C LEU A 75 -8.94 -3.77 -2.33
N SER A 76 -9.93 -3.72 -3.22
CA SER A 76 -9.72 -3.37 -4.63
C SER A 76 -9.26 -1.92 -4.80
N GLU A 77 -9.88 -0.98 -4.08
CA GLU A 77 -9.53 0.44 -4.11
C GLU A 77 -8.13 0.67 -3.56
N ALA A 78 -7.81 0.08 -2.40
CA ALA A 78 -6.47 0.17 -1.82
C ALA A 78 -5.40 -0.45 -2.74
N LYS A 79 -5.70 -1.59 -3.38
CA LYS A 79 -4.79 -2.23 -4.36
C LYS A 79 -4.55 -1.32 -5.55
N ALA A 80 -5.60 -0.72 -6.12
CA ALA A 80 -5.50 0.19 -7.26
C ALA A 80 -4.74 1.48 -6.90
N TYR A 81 -4.94 1.99 -5.67
CA TYR A 81 -4.20 3.15 -5.18
C TYR A 81 -2.74 2.82 -4.90
N ALA A 82 -2.41 1.65 -4.35
CA ALA A 82 -1.03 1.23 -4.12
C ALA A 82 -0.31 0.71 -5.38
N SER A 83 -0.99 0.61 -6.52
CA SER A 83 -0.46 0.06 -7.79
C SER A 83 0.48 1.02 -8.52
N LYS A 84 1.32 0.46 -9.40
CA LYS A 84 2.12 1.18 -10.41
C LYS A 84 1.25 2.07 -11.31
N ASP A 85 -0.04 1.77 -11.42
CA ASP A 85 -1.00 2.55 -12.20
C ASP A 85 -1.08 4.02 -11.76
N GLN A 86 -0.80 4.34 -10.49
CA GLN A 86 -0.75 5.74 -10.05
C GLN A 86 0.38 6.50 -10.75
N ALA A 87 1.55 5.88 -10.92
CA ALA A 87 2.68 6.48 -11.64
C ALA A 87 2.36 6.71 -13.12
N LEU A 88 1.68 5.75 -13.77
CA LEU A 88 1.25 5.87 -15.17
C LEU A 88 0.22 6.98 -15.36
N ASN A 89 -0.68 7.15 -14.39
CA ASN A 89 -1.71 8.20 -14.40
C ASN A 89 -1.22 9.55 -13.86
N LYS A 90 0.09 9.72 -13.65
CA LYS A 90 0.73 10.94 -13.11
C LYS A 90 0.17 11.38 -11.74
N ARG A 91 -0.36 10.43 -10.97
CA ARG A 91 -0.92 10.69 -9.63
C ARG A 91 0.13 10.38 -8.55
N PRO A 92 0.52 11.36 -7.72
CA PRO A 92 1.42 11.11 -6.62
C PRO A 92 0.72 10.29 -5.53
N LEU A 93 1.49 9.38 -4.90
CA LEU A 93 1.06 8.69 -3.70
C LEU A 93 1.21 9.62 -2.51
N SER A 94 0.14 9.67 -1.71
CA SER A 94 0.16 10.30 -0.41
C SER A 94 0.27 9.23 0.68
N PRO A 95 1.24 9.34 1.61
CA PRO A 95 1.30 8.45 2.77
C PRO A 95 0.01 8.49 3.60
N HIS A 96 -0.68 9.63 3.62
CA HIS A 96 -1.90 9.82 4.40
C HIS A 96 -3.04 9.01 3.80
N VAL A 97 -3.22 9.09 2.48
CA VAL A 97 -4.25 8.32 1.77
C VAL A 97 -3.99 6.81 1.85
N LEU A 98 -2.72 6.39 1.81
CA LEU A 98 -2.37 4.97 2.01
C LEU A 98 -2.73 4.48 3.42
N ARG A 99 -2.51 5.30 4.47
CA ARG A 99 -2.95 4.98 5.84
C ARG A 99 -4.48 4.89 5.93
N ASP A 100 -5.20 5.82 5.31
CA ASP A 100 -6.66 5.82 5.30
C ASP A 100 -7.23 4.55 4.65
N HIS A 101 -6.61 4.09 3.54
CA HIS A 101 -6.96 2.81 2.93
C HIS A 101 -6.73 1.62 3.87
N ILE A 102 -5.60 1.59 4.59
CA ILE A 102 -5.31 0.54 5.58
C ILE A 102 -6.35 0.57 6.71
N GLN A 103 -6.64 1.73 7.28
CA GLN A 103 -7.65 1.87 8.35
C GLN A 103 -9.04 1.46 7.88
N THR A 104 -9.39 1.77 6.64
CA THR A 104 -10.65 1.35 6.03
C THR A 104 -10.71 -0.16 5.88
N ILE A 105 -9.65 -0.81 5.38
CA ILE A 105 -9.55 -2.27 5.31
C ILE A 105 -9.68 -2.90 6.69
N GLU A 106 -8.97 -2.39 7.69
CA GLU A 106 -8.99 -2.90 9.07
C GLU A 106 -10.40 -2.81 9.66
N ARG A 107 -11.08 -1.67 9.47
CA ARG A 107 -12.47 -1.46 9.91
C ARG A 107 -13.43 -2.44 9.24
N GLU A 108 -13.40 -2.52 7.90
CA GLU A 108 -14.31 -3.39 7.15
C GLU A 108 -14.05 -4.87 7.44
N ALA A 109 -12.80 -5.26 7.69
CA ALA A 109 -12.44 -6.61 8.09
C ALA A 109 -12.96 -6.97 9.49
N LEU A 110 -12.95 -6.03 10.44
CA LEU A 110 -13.55 -6.22 11.77
C LEU A 110 -15.08 -6.35 11.71
N VAL A 111 -15.74 -5.53 10.89
CA VAL A 111 -17.19 -5.62 10.65
C VAL A 111 -17.54 -6.97 10.01
N ASN A 112 -16.76 -7.41 9.04
CA ASN A 112 -16.92 -8.71 8.39
C ASN A 112 -16.62 -9.87 9.34
N GLN A 113 -15.70 -9.70 10.29
CA GLN A 113 -15.41 -10.70 11.31
C GLN A 113 -16.64 -11.01 12.17
N PHE A 114 -17.42 -10.00 12.52
CA PHE A 114 -18.70 -10.19 13.21
C PHE A 114 -19.75 -10.95 12.39
N MET A 115 -19.57 -11.08 11.07
CA MET A 115 -20.50 -11.76 10.17
C MET A 115 -20.00 -13.11 9.63
N GLY A 116 -18.85 -13.63 10.11
CA GLY A 116 -18.40 -14.98 9.71
C GLY A 116 -16.92 -15.35 9.90
N PHE A 117 -16.05 -14.47 10.43
CA PHE A 117 -14.65 -14.83 10.69
C PHE A 117 -14.46 -15.17 12.17
N SER A 118 -14.45 -16.46 12.50
CA SER A 118 -14.51 -16.95 13.88
C SER A 118 -13.31 -16.65 14.80
N ASP A 119 -12.26 -15.93 14.40
CA ASP A 119 -11.09 -15.70 15.27
C ASP A 119 -10.55 -14.26 15.28
N SER A 120 -10.87 -13.52 16.35
CA SER A 120 -10.35 -12.15 16.59
C SER A 120 -8.82 -12.10 16.69
N ASN A 121 -8.21 -13.12 17.30
CA ASN A 121 -6.76 -13.20 17.48
C ASN A 121 -6.01 -13.31 16.14
N GLN A 122 -6.61 -13.94 15.13
CA GLN A 122 -6.01 -14.10 13.80
C GLN A 122 -6.04 -12.82 12.96
N LEU A 123 -6.94 -11.87 13.23
CA LEU A 123 -6.95 -10.55 12.59
C LEU A 123 -6.01 -9.58 13.28
N GLN A 124 -5.93 -9.60 14.61
CA GLN A 124 -4.95 -8.78 15.34
C GLN A 124 -3.51 -9.11 14.93
N ASN A 125 -3.18 -10.39 14.78
CA ASN A 125 -1.89 -10.83 14.25
C ASN A 125 -1.66 -10.45 12.77
N LEU A 126 -2.72 -10.30 11.99
CA LEU A 126 -2.64 -9.84 10.60
C LEU A 126 -2.31 -8.35 10.52
N PHE A 127 -2.92 -7.54 11.37
CA PHE A 127 -2.73 -6.09 11.37
C PHE A 127 -1.42 -5.66 12.03
N SER A 128 -0.90 -6.47 12.97
CA SER A 128 0.40 -6.28 13.61
C SER A 128 1.57 -6.85 12.82
N GLY A 129 1.31 -7.77 11.88
CA GLY A 129 2.32 -8.33 10.97
C GLY A 129 2.91 -7.25 10.07
N THR A 130 4.16 -6.87 10.34
CA THR A 130 4.97 -6.12 9.37
C THR A 130 5.48 -7.12 8.33
N PRO A 131 5.32 -6.86 7.01
CA PRO A 131 6.03 -7.64 6.02
C PRO A 131 7.53 -7.46 6.31
N ALA A 132 8.28 -8.56 6.40
CA ALA A 132 9.72 -8.55 6.67
C ALA A 132 10.42 -7.62 5.67
N SER A 133 10.68 -6.39 6.09
CA SER A 133 11.24 -5.33 5.27
C SER A 133 12.75 -5.50 5.25
N SER A 134 13.29 -6.15 4.22
CA SER A 134 14.61 -5.73 3.75
C SER A 134 14.48 -4.27 3.34
N VAL A 135 15.29 -3.38 3.90
CA VAL A 135 15.27 -1.96 3.55
C VAL A 135 15.52 -1.85 2.04
N PRO A 136 14.54 -1.44 1.22
CA PRO A 136 14.75 -1.43 -0.22
C PRO A 136 15.64 -0.23 -0.57
N LEU A 137 16.65 -0.47 -1.41
CA LEU A 137 17.47 0.59 -1.98
C LEU A 137 16.66 1.30 -3.08
N TYR A 138 16.41 2.59 -2.88
CA TYR A 138 15.72 3.46 -3.83
C TYR A 138 16.70 4.43 -4.47
N CYS A 139 16.55 4.63 -5.78
CA CYS A 139 17.19 5.74 -6.48
C CYS A 139 16.16 6.86 -6.66
N ILE A 140 16.46 8.04 -6.12
CA ILE A 140 15.65 9.25 -6.28
C ILE A 140 16.19 10.02 -7.48
N SER A 141 15.42 10.08 -8.58
CA SER A 141 15.75 10.93 -9.72
C SER A 141 14.89 12.20 -9.65
N LYS A 142 15.53 13.36 -9.50
CA LYS A 142 14.88 14.65 -9.67
C LYS A 142 14.83 14.94 -11.17
N ASN A 143 13.63 14.96 -11.75
CA ASN A 143 13.46 15.54 -13.08
C ASN A 143 13.65 17.05 -12.95
N ASN A 144 14.77 17.55 -13.46
CA ASN A 144 14.95 18.96 -13.70
C ASN A 144 13.85 19.42 -14.67
N ILE A 145 12.99 20.31 -14.21
CA ILE A 145 12.25 21.19 -15.11
C ILE A 145 13.32 22.13 -15.67
N GLU A 146 13.65 21.99 -16.95
CA GLU A 146 14.49 22.95 -17.65
C GLU A 146 13.75 24.30 -17.74
N LEU A 147 14.39 25.30 -17.12
CA LEU A 147 14.28 26.77 -17.23
C LEU A 147 12.89 27.42 -17.24
#